data_AF-A0A7W1GCJ0-F1
#
_entry.id   AF-A0A7W1GCJ0-F1
#
_cell.length_a   1.000
_cell.length_b   1.000
_cell.length_c   1.000
_cell.angle_alpha   90.00
_cell.angle_beta   90.00
_cell.angle_gamma   90.00
#
_symmetry.space_group_name_H-M   'P 1'
#
loop_
_entity.id
_entity.type
_entity.pdbx_description
1 polymer ?
#
loop_
_entity_poly.entity_id
_entity_poly.type
_entity_poly.pdbx_seq_one_letter_code
_entity_poly.pdbx_strand_id
1 'polypeptide(L)'
;MANKKRVEKSSEGGVPGDLITQSEAADLSGRSVAALNELIRRGRLRSFPLYGRNLVSRADILTFKPSPGGRPPKANLEQSNGKKRGKK
;
A
#
# COMPACT_ATOMS: atom_id res chain seq x y z
N MET A 1 -8.23 13.56 24.55
CA MET A 1 -6.78 13.22 24.49
C MET A 1 -6.61 12.04 23.55
N ALA A 2 -6.04 12.25 22.36
CA ALA A 2 -5.97 11.23 21.32
C ALA A 2 -4.82 10.24 21.59
N ASN A 3 -5.18 8.99 21.89
CA ASN A 3 -4.26 7.88 22.14
C ASN A 3 -3.53 7.51 20.83
N LYS A 4 -2.31 8.00 20.67
CA LYS A 4 -1.42 7.60 19.58
C LYS A 4 -0.83 6.23 19.93
N LYS A 5 -1.58 5.16 19.64
CA LYS A 5 -1.11 3.77 19.73
C LYS A 5 0.20 3.65 18.93
N ARG A 6 1.31 3.59 19.66
CA ARG A 6 2.65 3.27 19.16
C ARG A 6 2.59 1.82 18.67
N VAL A 7 2.59 1.65 17.35
CA VAL A 7 2.65 0.32 16.74
C VAL A 7 4.08 -0.17 16.88
N GLU A 8 4.34 -0.91 17.95
CA GLU A 8 5.45 -1.85 18.01
C GLU A 8 5.11 -3.02 17.10
N LYS A 9 5.89 -3.27 16.05
CA LYS A 9 5.87 -4.57 15.38
C LYS A 9 7.16 -4.90 14.62
N SER A 10 7.81 -5.94 15.15
CA SER A 10 8.57 -6.96 14.43
C SER A 10 9.94 -6.58 13.87
N SER A 11 10.91 -6.64 14.77
CA SER A 11 12.28 -7.10 14.57
C SER A 11 12.32 -8.45 13.85
N GLU A 12 12.58 -8.43 12.54
CA GLU A 12 13.18 -9.55 11.80
C GLU A 12 14.00 -8.95 10.64
N GLY A 13 15.30 -8.83 10.89
CA GLY A 13 16.41 -8.89 9.93
C GLY A 13 16.28 -8.19 8.58
N GLY A 14 16.26 -6.85 8.55
CA GLY A 14 16.81 -6.14 7.40
C GLY A 14 18.31 -6.07 7.57
N VAL A 15 19.09 -6.74 6.72
CA VAL A 15 20.55 -6.54 6.69
C VAL A 15 20.81 -5.02 6.55
N PRO A 16 21.61 -4.40 7.44
CA PRO A 16 21.82 -2.95 7.43
C PRO A 16 22.42 -2.44 6.12
N GLY A 17 22.99 -3.32 5.29
CA GLY A 17 23.52 -3.00 3.96
C GLY A 17 22.49 -2.87 2.83
N ASP A 18 21.20 -3.19 3.06
CA ASP A 18 20.17 -3.18 2.00
C ASP A 18 19.10 -2.08 2.23
N LEU A 19 19.38 -1.14 3.13
CA LEU A 19 18.53 0.04 3.35
C LEU A 19 18.84 1.10 2.29
N ILE A 20 17.81 1.48 1.53
CA ILE A 20 17.90 2.48 0.47
C ILE A 20 17.05 3.71 0.80
N THR A 21 17.39 4.83 0.16
CA THR A 21 16.61 6.06 0.29
C THR A 21 15.25 5.94 -0.41
N GLN A 22 14.29 6.81 -0.07
CA GLN A 22 12.99 6.82 -0.77
C GLN A 22 13.11 7.15 -2.26
N SER A 23 14.08 7.97 -2.64
CA SER A 23 14.36 8.30 -4.04
C SER A 23 14.84 7.06 -4.79
N GLU A 24 15.84 6.37 -4.27
CA GLU A 24 16.33 5.13 -4.90
C GLU A 24 15.26 4.03 -4.93
N ALA A 25 14.44 3.92 -3.88
CA ALA A 25 13.31 3.00 -3.86
C ALA A 25 12.26 3.34 -4.93
N ALA A 26 12.07 4.63 -5.21
CA ALA A 26 11.16 5.10 -6.25
C ALA A 26 11.68 4.70 -7.65
N ASP A 27 12.96 4.93 -7.90
CA ASP A 27 13.63 4.52 -9.15
C ASP A 27 13.56 2.99 -9.35
N LEU A 28 13.85 2.19 -8.31
CA LEU A 28 13.82 0.73 -8.38
C LEU A 28 12.40 0.15 -8.55
N SER A 29 11.41 0.75 -7.90
CA SER A 29 10.02 0.26 -7.95
C SER A 29 9.23 0.80 -9.13
N GLY A 30 9.73 1.83 -9.83
CA GLY A 30 8.96 2.59 -10.82
C GLY A 30 7.76 3.34 -10.20
N ARG A 31 7.84 3.71 -8.91
CA ARG A 31 6.77 4.39 -8.17
C ARG A 31 7.23 5.79 -7.77
N SER A 32 6.30 6.72 -7.62
CA SER A 32 6.64 8.03 -7.08
C SER A 32 7.00 7.96 -5.59
N VAL A 33 7.92 8.84 -5.15
CA VAL A 33 8.28 9.02 -3.73
C VAL A 33 7.04 9.27 -2.85
N ALA A 34 6.06 10.03 -3.35
CA ALA A 34 4.79 10.28 -2.66
C ALA A 34 3.99 8.99 -2.40
N ALA A 35 3.98 8.05 -3.35
CA ALA A 35 3.32 6.77 -3.19
C ALA A 35 4.02 5.89 -2.14
N LEU A 36 5.37 5.89 -2.13
CA LEU A 36 6.14 5.21 -1.10
C LEU A 36 5.90 5.81 0.28
N ASN A 37 5.83 7.14 0.38
CA ASN A 37 5.51 7.83 1.64
C ASN A 37 4.12 7.44 2.14
N GLU A 38 3.12 7.36 1.26
CA GLU A 38 1.79 6.88 1.62
C GLU A 38 1.82 5.42 2.13
N LEU A 39 2.59 4.54 1.50
CA LEU A 39 2.75 3.15 1.93
C LEU A 39 3.41 3.04 3.30
N ILE A 40 4.45 3.84 3.56
CA ILE A 40 5.11 3.94 4.86
C ILE A 40 4.13 4.46 5.91
N ARG A 41 3.37 5.53 5.62
CA ARG A 41 2.36 6.10 6.52
C ARG A 41 1.24 5.11 6.85
N ARG A 42 0.88 4.25 5.90
CA ARG A 42 -0.09 3.16 6.09
C ARG A 42 0.50 1.93 6.79
N GLY A 43 1.79 1.92 7.09
CA GLY A 43 2.49 0.78 7.70
C GLY A 43 2.60 -0.44 6.79
N ARG A 44 2.52 -0.24 5.47
CA ARG A 44 2.60 -1.30 4.46
C ARG A 44 4.03 -1.61 4.01
N LEU A 45 4.97 -0.71 4.29
CA LEU A 45 6.40 -0.87 4.04
C LEU A 45 7.17 -0.65 5.34
N ARG A 46 8.25 -1.41 5.53
CA ARG A 46 9.14 -1.22 6.69
C ARG A 46 10.06 -0.02 6.45
N SER A 47 9.95 1.00 7.32
CA SER A 47 10.82 2.18 7.26
C SER A 47 11.69 2.33 8.50
N PHE A 48 12.94 2.73 8.30
CA PHE A 48 13.90 3.00 9.35
C PHE A 48 14.28 4.49 9.34
N PRO A 49 13.92 5.26 10.40
CA PRO A 49 14.36 6.64 10.50
C PRO A 49 15.86 6.68 10.82
N LEU A 50 16.66 7.25 9.93
CA LEU A 50 18.09 7.45 10.09
C LEU A 50 18.44 8.90 9.73
N TYR A 51 19.08 9.63 10.65
CA TYR A 51 19.45 11.05 10.48
C TYR A 51 18.30 11.95 9.96
N GLY A 52 17.08 11.74 10.45
CA GLY A 52 15.90 12.52 10.04
C GLY A 52 15.33 12.15 8.66
N ARG A 53 15.85 11.09 8.01
CA ARG A 53 15.36 10.55 6.75
C ARG A 53 14.77 9.16 6.98
N ASN A 54 13.68 8.85 6.29
CA ASN A 54 13.11 7.50 6.34
C ASN A 54 13.74 6.65 5.24
N LEU A 55 14.52 5.66 5.63
CA LEU A 55 15.05 4.62 4.73
C LEU A 55 14.06 3.46 4.64
N VAL A 56 14.11 2.74 3.52
CA VAL A 56 13.26 1.58 3.24
C VAL A 56 14.14 0.41 2.86
N SER A 57 13.73 -0.80 3.23
CA SER A 57 14.44 -2.02 2.82
C SER A 57 14.24 -2.26 1.33
N ARG A 58 15.33 -2.45 0.57
CA ARG A 58 15.27 -2.70 -0.87
C ARG A 58 14.55 -4.02 -1.17
N ALA A 59 14.80 -5.08 -0.41
CA ALA A 59 14.06 -6.34 -0.54
C ALA A 59 12.54 -6.18 -0.36
N ASP A 60 12.11 -5.35 0.59
CA ASP A 60 10.69 -5.08 0.87
C ASP A 60 10.03 -4.38 -0.32
N ILE A 61 10.72 -3.39 -0.90
CA ILE A 61 10.27 -2.66 -2.10
C ILE A 61 10.13 -3.59 -3.31
N LEU A 62 11.11 -4.46 -3.55
CA LEU A 62 11.08 -5.40 -4.67
C LEU A 62 9.99 -6.46 -4.52
N THR A 63 9.70 -6.88 -3.28
CA THR A 63 8.71 -7.92 -2.99
C THR A 63 7.30 -7.35 -2.84
N PHE A 64 7.16 -6.04 -2.63
CA PHE A 64 5.88 -5.39 -2.36
C PHE A 64 4.94 -5.43 -3.58
N LYS A 65 3.93 -6.30 -3.50
CA LYS A 65 2.82 -6.35 -4.46
C LYS A 65 1.63 -5.54 -3.93
N PRO A 66 1.15 -4.51 -4.65
CA PRO A 66 -0.02 -3.76 -4.23
C PRO A 66 -1.23 -4.68 -4.34
N SER A 67 -1.93 -4.91 -3.23
CA SER A 67 -3.24 -5.56 -3.32
C SER A 67 -4.20 -4.63 -4.08
N PRO A 68 -4.95 -5.12 -5.08
CA PRO A 68 -5.96 -4.34 -5.76
C PRO A 68 -7.06 -3.99 -4.76
N GLY A 69 -6.92 -2.83 -4.12
CA GLY A 69 -7.93 -2.29 -3.24
C GLY A 69 -9.10 -1.79 -4.08
N GLY A 70 -10.25 -2.44 -3.96
CA GLY A 70 -11.48 -2.03 -4.62
C GLY A 70 -12.66 -2.86 -4.14
N ARG A 71 -13.85 -2.24 -4.12
CA ARG A 71 -15.11 -2.99 -4.06
C ARG A 71 -15.16 -3.83 -5.34
N PRO A 72 -15.43 -5.16 -5.28
CA PRO A 72 -15.61 -5.93 -6.49
C PRO A 72 -16.65 -5.22 -7.37
N PRO A 73 -16.44 -5.14 -8.70
CA PRO A 73 -17.45 -4.57 -9.57
C PRO A 73 -18.74 -5.34 -9.30
N LYS A 74 -19.84 -4.61 -9.06
CA LYS A 74 -21.16 -5.24 -9.05
C LYS A 74 -21.32 -5.87 -10.42
N ALA A 75 -21.17 -7.19 -10.50
CA ALA A 75 -21.66 -7.92 -11.65
C ALA A 75 -23.10 -7.46 -11.85
N ASN A 76 -23.42 -6.95 -13.04
CA ASN A 76 -24.81 -6.71 -13.41
C ASN A 76 -25.51 -8.04 -13.17
N LEU A 77 -26.27 -8.14 -12.07
CA LEU A 77 -27.35 -9.09 -11.99
C LEU A 77 -28.26 -8.67 -13.13
N GLU A 78 -28.08 -9.36 -14.24
CA GLU A 78 -29.00 -9.46 -15.33
C GLU A 78 -30.40 -9.56 -14.74
N GLN A 79 -31.09 -8.42 -14.70
CA GLN A 79 -32.53 -8.36 -14.49
C GLN A 79 -33.17 -8.88 -15.78
N SER A 80 -32.90 -10.14 -16.12
CA SER A 80 -33.67 -10.89 -17.10
C SER A 80 -35.05 -11.13 -16.50
N ASN A 81 -36.06 -10.67 -17.23
CA ASN A 81 -37.45 -11.11 -17.21
C ASN A 81 -38.31 -10.76 -15.99
N GLY A 82 -39.17 -9.75 -16.18
CA GLY A 82 -40.58 -9.94 -15.83
C GLY A 82 -41.38 -8.69 -15.44
N LYS A 83 -41.84 -7.88 -16.41
CA LYS A 83 -43.28 -7.60 -16.60
C LYS A 83 -43.50 -6.70 -17.82
N LYS A 84 -43.92 -7.30 -18.94
CA LYS A 84 -44.82 -6.62 -19.88
C LYS A 84 -46.11 -6.31 -19.13
N ARG A 85 -46.46 -5.05 -18.92
CA ARG A 85 -47.87 -4.60 -18.90
C ARG A 85 -47.91 -3.15 -19.39
N GLY A 86 -48.27 -2.99 -20.66
CA GLY A 86 -48.80 -1.71 -21.12
C GLY A 86 -50.09 -1.39 -20.39
N LYS A 87 -50.41 -0.10 -20.29
CA LYS A 87 -51.77 0.40 -20.44
C LYS A 87 -51.71 1.84 -20.96
N LYS A 88 -52.60 2.07 -21.92
CA LYS A 88 -52.98 3.34 -22.53
C LYS A 88 -53.35 4.38 -21.48
#